data_AF-A0A9D8WSB5-F1
#
_entry.id   AF-A0A9D8WSB5-F1
#
_cell.length_a   1.000
_cell.length_b   1.000
_cell.length_c   1.000
_cell.angle_alpha   90.00
_cell.angle_beta   90.00
_cell.angle_gamma   90.00
#
_symmetry.space_group_name_H-M   'P 1'
#
loop_
_entity.id
_entity.type
_entity.pdbx_description
1 polymer ?
#
loop_
_entity_poly.entity_id
_entity_poly.type
_entity_poly.pdbx_seq_one_letter_code
_entity_poly.pdbx_strand_id
1 'polypeptide(L)'
;MDLRSTTYLDNYFSSQLNVFTVEDLCRYLRGKGVRASKQQVVDLLNTSSTVFPLVDDKYITRAGVFTDRFFSFKPTKEEVQKGYVILGHRCMPFINPDTPPDRIRLVSPNYEPIEAEPVVFSMNLAMDVFALYGEGYVIPYILNDLSNTEVSIASLKYNMPSEVTLTAWSLKKLAGGKKFHYGDRLLCKVVDWEHDTVQVSVLYSGSAAALSAADMEREEWYSNFEKGLLDSFQKTGPATSIEEQLAFLFLENQRDLCTVNCGSAEEFLQHTKKIGFSPYGVESRIWRAGENVPYIGPWNEDFSADALFSDMMMIFSPEIVNCYLKNRLYEIEHLKKQQTIEELCHEIFPPALKMSAAEFKLLLLNIEKCNDIISQTYNQFAEYNIAPVRSRVVELFSSILSLLSAIGNSGLKLKNFPQQELVILTQLFSHAYRIIEEMEDVYSADHFPVDDVCLSLEGMEETFDDIGETLRQSLEVNTYRNFKIVD
;
A
#
# COMPACT_ATOMS: atom_id res chain seq x y z
N MET A 1 -12.14 -2.19 -16.56
CA MET A 1 -12.58 -3.60 -16.70
C MET A 1 -13.91 -3.72 -15.96
N ASP A 2 -14.89 -4.53 -16.38
CA ASP A 2 -16.16 -4.66 -15.60
C ASP A 2 -15.91 -5.42 -14.29
N LEU A 3 -16.67 -5.14 -13.22
CA LEU A 3 -16.54 -5.68 -11.85
C LEU A 3 -16.39 -7.21 -11.81
N ARG A 4 -17.12 -7.92 -12.68
CA ARG A 4 -17.02 -9.39 -12.78
C ARG A 4 -15.62 -9.86 -13.19
N SER A 5 -14.93 -9.06 -13.99
CA SER A 5 -13.57 -9.33 -14.44
C SER A 5 -12.58 -9.18 -13.29
N THR A 6 -12.77 -8.18 -12.43
CA THR A 6 -11.98 -7.96 -11.21
C THR A 6 -12.11 -9.15 -10.26
N THR A 7 -13.34 -9.60 -9.96
CA THR A 7 -13.54 -10.80 -9.12
C THR A 7 -12.87 -12.05 -9.69
N TYR A 8 -12.85 -12.24 -11.01
CA TYR A 8 -12.15 -13.38 -11.61
C TYR A 8 -10.64 -13.28 -11.47
N LEU A 9 -10.09 -12.06 -11.55
CA LEU A 9 -8.66 -11.79 -11.36
C LEU A 9 -8.25 -12.00 -9.91
N ASP A 10 -9.01 -11.46 -8.96
CA ASP A 10 -8.75 -11.61 -7.53
C ASP A 10 -8.73 -13.09 -7.15
N ASN A 11 -9.73 -13.85 -7.59
CA ASN A 11 -9.78 -15.31 -7.40
C ASN A 11 -8.60 -16.04 -8.07
N TYR A 12 -8.11 -15.54 -9.21
CA TYR A 12 -6.94 -16.14 -9.85
C TYR A 12 -5.67 -15.85 -9.05
N PHE A 13 -5.48 -14.61 -8.60
CA PHE A 13 -4.30 -14.19 -7.84
C PHE A 13 -4.25 -14.81 -6.44
N SER A 14 -5.41 -15.04 -5.81
CA SER A 14 -5.49 -15.70 -4.50
C SER A 14 -5.27 -17.22 -4.54
N SER A 15 -5.61 -17.88 -5.66
CA SER A 15 -5.59 -19.36 -5.76
C SER A 15 -4.47 -19.94 -6.64
N GLN A 16 -3.87 -19.14 -7.53
CA GLN A 16 -2.81 -19.62 -8.43
C GLN A 16 -1.49 -19.75 -7.68
N LEU A 17 -1.13 -20.97 -7.28
CA LEU A 17 0.10 -21.21 -6.51
C LEU A 17 1.35 -21.46 -7.37
N ASN A 18 1.19 -21.81 -8.64
CA ASN A 18 2.30 -22.14 -9.52
C ASN A 18 2.74 -20.94 -10.36
N VAL A 19 4.00 -20.94 -10.80
CA VAL A 19 4.49 -20.02 -11.82
C VAL A 19 3.62 -20.12 -13.07
N PHE A 20 3.23 -18.97 -13.61
CA PHE A 20 2.34 -18.87 -14.77
C PHE A 20 2.85 -17.83 -15.77
N THR A 21 2.27 -17.84 -16.97
CA THR A 21 2.57 -16.89 -18.05
C THR A 21 1.36 -16.01 -18.36
N VAL A 22 1.58 -14.92 -19.11
CA VAL A 22 0.51 -14.09 -19.68
C VAL A 22 -0.52 -14.94 -20.44
N GLU A 23 -0.07 -15.98 -21.14
CA GLU A 23 -0.93 -16.86 -21.92
C GLU A 23 -1.84 -17.74 -21.06
N ASP A 24 -1.38 -18.14 -19.89
CA ASP A 24 -2.16 -18.90 -18.93
C ASP A 24 -3.30 -18.05 -18.36
N LEU A 25 -3.00 -16.80 -17.97
CA LEU A 25 -4.02 -15.86 -17.50
C LEU A 25 -5.01 -15.48 -18.62
N CYS A 26 -4.52 -15.20 -19.83
CA CYS A 26 -5.40 -14.98 -20.99
C CYS A 26 -6.30 -16.19 -21.28
N ARG A 27 -5.82 -17.42 -21.05
CA ARG A 27 -6.62 -18.65 -21.23
C ARG A 27 -7.68 -18.76 -20.14
N TYR A 28 -7.33 -18.47 -18.90
CA TYR A 28 -8.25 -18.42 -17.76
C TYR A 28 -9.38 -17.40 -17.97
N LEU A 29 -9.03 -16.15 -18.29
CA LEU A 29 -10.01 -15.07 -18.54
C LEU A 29 -10.96 -15.41 -19.69
N ARG A 30 -10.44 -15.96 -20.80
CA ARG A 30 -11.26 -16.44 -21.92
C ARG A 30 -12.23 -17.55 -21.49
N GLY A 31 -11.79 -18.46 -20.62
CA GLY A 31 -12.63 -19.50 -20.03
C GLY A 31 -13.78 -18.94 -19.17
N LYS A 32 -13.64 -17.72 -18.64
CA LYS A 32 -14.68 -16.99 -17.89
C LYS A 32 -15.48 -15.99 -18.73
N GLY A 33 -15.25 -15.95 -20.04
CA GLY A 33 -15.94 -15.05 -20.97
C GLY A 33 -15.38 -13.62 -21.00
N VAL A 34 -14.26 -13.35 -20.33
CA VAL A 34 -13.59 -12.05 -20.32
C VAL A 34 -12.61 -11.97 -21.49
N ARG A 35 -12.73 -10.92 -22.31
CA ARG A 35 -11.79 -10.63 -23.40
C ARG A 35 -10.82 -9.55 -22.96
N ALA A 36 -9.55 -9.91 -22.81
CA ALA A 36 -8.45 -8.99 -22.57
C ALA A 36 -7.36 -9.21 -23.63
N SER A 37 -6.73 -8.14 -24.09
CA SER A 37 -5.56 -8.22 -24.95
C SER A 37 -4.34 -8.69 -24.15
N LYS A 38 -3.31 -9.23 -24.83
CA LYS A 38 -2.06 -9.61 -24.15
C LYS A 38 -1.42 -8.41 -23.45
N GLN A 39 -1.43 -7.24 -24.09
CA GLN A 39 -0.87 -6.02 -23.51
C GLN A 39 -1.60 -5.63 -22.23
N GLN A 40 -2.93 -5.61 -22.25
CA GLN A 40 -3.74 -5.31 -21.06
C GLN A 40 -3.44 -6.25 -19.89
N VAL A 41 -3.17 -7.52 -20.17
CA VAL A 41 -2.82 -8.50 -19.14
C VAL A 41 -1.41 -8.27 -18.61
N VAL A 42 -0.44 -7.96 -19.48
CA VAL A 42 0.93 -7.60 -19.07
C VAL A 42 0.90 -6.37 -18.16
N ASP A 43 0.20 -5.32 -18.59
CA ASP A 43 0.11 -4.07 -17.82
C ASP A 43 -0.51 -4.33 -16.44
N LEU A 44 -1.58 -5.13 -16.39
CA LEU A 44 -2.23 -5.51 -15.13
C LEU A 44 -1.34 -6.33 -14.20
N LEU A 45 -0.56 -7.27 -14.75
CA LEU A 45 0.36 -8.08 -13.95
C LEU A 45 1.52 -7.24 -13.40
N ASN A 46 1.98 -6.24 -14.15
CA ASN A 46 3.09 -5.38 -13.74
C ASN A 46 2.67 -4.31 -12.72
N THR A 47 1.38 -3.97 -12.62
CA THR A 47 0.85 -3.01 -11.64
C THR A 47 0.24 -3.67 -10.40
N SER A 48 0.05 -4.99 -10.41
CA SER A 48 -0.56 -5.72 -9.30
C SER A 48 0.40 -5.89 -8.12
N SER A 49 -0.03 -5.48 -6.92
CA SER A 49 0.71 -5.69 -5.66
C SER A 49 0.77 -7.15 -5.21
N THR A 50 -0.08 -8.02 -5.77
CA THR A 50 -0.22 -9.43 -5.40
C THR A 50 0.52 -10.37 -6.35
N VAL A 51 1.23 -9.85 -7.34
CA VAL A 51 1.97 -10.62 -8.34
C VAL A 51 3.41 -10.14 -8.45
N PHE A 52 4.34 -11.08 -8.51
CA PHE A 52 5.76 -10.81 -8.76
C PHE A 52 6.14 -11.16 -10.19
N PRO A 53 6.81 -10.25 -10.91
CA PRO A 53 7.45 -10.58 -12.18
C PRO A 53 8.68 -11.46 -11.91
N LEU A 54 8.86 -12.49 -12.75
CA LEU A 54 10.02 -13.38 -12.77
C LEU A 54 10.74 -13.26 -14.13
N VAL A 55 11.90 -13.91 -14.24
CA VAL A 55 12.63 -14.04 -15.51
C VAL A 55 11.83 -14.81 -16.57
N ASP A 56 12.10 -14.51 -17.84
CA ASP A 56 11.48 -15.14 -19.02
C ASP A 56 9.96 -14.92 -19.14
N ASP A 57 9.45 -13.72 -18.87
CA ASP A 57 8.02 -13.34 -18.97
C ASP A 57 7.09 -14.25 -18.14
N LYS A 58 7.59 -14.68 -16.99
CA LYS A 58 6.85 -15.51 -16.02
C LYS A 58 6.46 -14.69 -14.81
N TYR A 59 5.43 -15.17 -14.12
CA TYR A 59 4.86 -14.51 -12.96
C TYR A 59 4.58 -15.54 -11.86
N ILE A 60 4.61 -15.09 -10.61
CA ILE A 60 4.15 -15.86 -9.46
C ILE A 60 3.34 -14.95 -8.54
N THR A 61 2.25 -15.45 -7.99
CA THR A 61 1.42 -14.69 -7.05
C THR A 61 2.04 -14.69 -5.65
N ARG A 62 1.66 -13.74 -4.79
CA ARG A 62 1.95 -13.79 -3.35
C ARG A 62 1.43 -15.09 -2.73
N ALA A 63 0.24 -15.55 -3.11
CA ALA A 63 -0.31 -16.83 -2.67
C ALA A 63 0.65 -18.00 -2.98
N GLY A 64 1.20 -18.07 -4.18
CA GLY A 64 2.17 -19.11 -4.57
C GLY A 64 3.53 -19.01 -3.88
N VAL A 65 3.91 -17.80 -3.46
CA VAL A 65 5.16 -17.54 -2.72
C VAL A 65 5.03 -17.95 -1.25
N PHE A 66 3.92 -17.59 -0.60
CA PHE A 66 3.78 -17.66 0.87
C PHE A 66 2.97 -18.85 1.38
N THR A 67 2.12 -19.46 0.56
CA THR A 67 1.41 -20.69 0.96
C THR A 67 2.42 -21.79 1.31
N ASP A 68 2.15 -22.50 2.41
CA ASP A 68 3.03 -23.49 3.01
C ASP A 68 4.40 -22.98 3.51
N ARG A 69 4.61 -21.66 3.60
CA ARG A 69 5.83 -21.08 4.18
C ARG A 69 5.71 -20.86 5.68
N PHE A 70 6.86 -21.00 6.34
CA PHE A 70 7.00 -20.79 7.77
C PHE A 70 7.52 -19.40 8.08
N PHE A 71 7.00 -18.84 9.17
CA PHE A 71 7.54 -17.65 9.83
C PHE A 71 7.32 -17.78 11.34
N SER A 72 8.04 -17.01 12.14
CA SER A 72 7.89 -17.07 13.59
C SER A 72 8.09 -15.72 14.23
N PHE A 73 7.56 -15.59 15.44
CA PHE A 73 7.78 -14.41 16.26
C PHE A 73 7.72 -14.76 17.75
N LYS A 74 8.26 -13.86 18.56
CA LYS A 74 8.31 -13.99 20.02
C LYS A 74 7.34 -12.99 20.65
N PRO A 75 6.27 -13.45 21.32
CA PRO A 75 5.40 -12.56 22.07
C PRO A 75 6.16 -11.73 23.12
N THR A 76 5.72 -10.50 23.32
CA THR A 76 6.35 -9.57 24.27
C THR A 76 6.09 -10.00 25.72
N LYS A 77 6.78 -9.33 26.66
CA LYS A 77 6.57 -9.57 28.10
C LYS A 77 5.14 -9.25 28.51
N GLU A 78 4.57 -8.15 28.01
CA GLU A 78 3.20 -7.74 28.34
C GLU A 78 2.18 -8.77 27.82
N GLU A 79 2.33 -9.22 26.57
CA GLU A 79 1.49 -10.26 25.96
C GLU A 79 1.49 -11.55 26.78
N VAL A 80 2.68 -12.03 27.16
CA VAL A 80 2.81 -13.24 27.99
C VAL A 80 2.20 -13.05 29.38
N GLN A 81 2.35 -11.87 29.99
CA GLN A 81 1.74 -11.57 31.29
C GLN A 81 0.21 -11.56 31.23
N LYS A 82 -0.36 -11.00 30.16
CA LYS A 82 -1.80 -10.97 29.91
C LYS A 82 -2.34 -12.33 29.45
N GLY A 83 -1.49 -13.17 28.86
CA GLY A 83 -1.87 -14.49 28.33
C GLY A 83 -2.49 -14.42 26.93
N TYR A 84 -2.29 -13.32 26.22
CA TYR A 84 -2.86 -13.02 24.91
C TYR A 84 -1.80 -12.42 23.99
N VAL A 85 -1.96 -12.61 22.69
CA VAL A 85 -1.05 -12.09 21.65
C VAL A 85 -1.83 -11.31 20.61
N ILE A 86 -1.25 -10.21 20.14
CA ILE A 86 -1.75 -9.42 19.01
C ILE A 86 -0.90 -9.77 17.78
N LEU A 87 -1.53 -9.89 16.61
CA LEU A 87 -0.78 -10.18 15.39
C LEU A 87 -0.06 -8.94 14.87
N GLY A 88 -0.77 -7.81 14.74
CA GLY A 88 -0.24 -6.58 14.14
C GLY A 88 0.54 -6.89 12.86
N HIS A 89 1.76 -6.35 12.74
CA HIS A 89 2.56 -6.56 11.54
C HIS A 89 3.20 -7.95 11.41
N ARG A 90 3.08 -8.84 12.41
CA ARG A 90 3.90 -10.07 12.50
C ARG A 90 3.57 -11.13 11.45
N CYS A 91 2.44 -10.99 10.77
CA CYS A 91 2.05 -11.82 9.63
C CYS A 91 2.47 -11.23 8.28
N MET A 92 3.04 -10.02 8.23
CA MET A 92 3.63 -9.48 7.01
C MET A 92 4.90 -10.25 6.63
N PRO A 93 5.17 -10.47 5.33
CA PRO A 93 4.34 -10.20 4.15
C PRO A 93 3.53 -11.45 3.73
N PHE A 94 3.28 -12.37 4.65
CA PHE A 94 2.85 -13.74 4.36
C PHE A 94 1.36 -13.88 4.04
N ILE A 95 0.54 -12.92 4.47
CA ILE A 95 -0.90 -12.89 4.25
C ILE A 95 -1.27 -11.93 3.11
N ASN A 96 -2.56 -11.78 2.81
CA ASN A 96 -3.04 -10.76 1.89
C ASN A 96 -2.77 -9.36 2.46
N PRO A 97 -2.06 -8.46 1.73
CA PRO A 97 -1.79 -7.09 2.19
C PRO A 97 -3.06 -6.27 2.47
N ASP A 98 -4.18 -6.61 1.82
CA ASP A 98 -5.46 -5.93 2.00
C ASP A 98 -6.25 -6.44 3.22
N THR A 99 -5.74 -7.47 3.92
CA THR A 99 -6.38 -8.03 5.11
C THR A 99 -5.83 -7.39 6.38
N PRO A 100 -6.65 -6.63 7.12
CA PRO A 100 -6.28 -6.12 8.43
C PRO A 100 -5.89 -7.24 9.42
N PRO A 101 -4.96 -6.99 10.34
CA PRO A 101 -4.38 -8.04 11.19
C PRO A 101 -5.37 -8.67 12.18
N ASP A 102 -6.43 -7.94 12.53
CA ASP A 102 -7.55 -8.39 13.37
C ASP A 102 -8.52 -9.33 12.62
N ARG A 103 -8.39 -9.46 11.29
CA ARG A 103 -9.21 -10.35 10.45
C ARG A 103 -8.52 -11.67 10.08
N ILE A 104 -7.25 -11.83 10.45
CA ILE A 104 -6.49 -13.05 10.20
C ILE A 104 -7.07 -14.22 10.99
N ARG A 105 -7.18 -15.39 10.35
CA ARG A 105 -7.73 -16.59 10.99
C ARG A 105 -6.62 -17.48 11.52
N LEU A 106 -6.61 -17.71 12.84
CA LEU A 106 -5.66 -18.65 13.44
C LEU A 106 -6.29 -20.03 13.62
N VAL A 107 -5.56 -21.07 13.23
CA VAL A 107 -5.95 -22.47 13.46
C VAL A 107 -4.85 -23.24 14.18
N SER A 108 -5.25 -24.25 14.94
CA SER A 108 -4.32 -25.17 15.61
C SER A 108 -3.62 -26.10 14.60
N PRO A 109 -2.61 -26.88 15.02
CA PRO A 109 -2.00 -27.92 14.18
C PRO A 109 -3.01 -28.97 13.68
N ASN A 110 -4.14 -29.11 14.36
CA ASN A 110 -5.24 -30.01 13.99
C ASN A 110 -6.33 -29.31 13.17
N TYR A 111 -6.08 -28.09 12.67
CA TYR A 111 -7.03 -27.27 11.92
C TYR A 111 -8.28 -26.84 12.70
N GLU A 112 -8.21 -26.80 14.03
CA GLU A 112 -9.29 -26.27 14.85
C GLU A 112 -9.16 -24.74 14.93
N PRO A 113 -10.23 -23.96 14.64
CA PRO A 113 -10.22 -22.51 14.75
C PRO A 113 -9.91 -22.04 16.17
N ILE A 114 -9.11 -20.99 16.28
CA ILE A 114 -8.78 -20.34 17.55
C ILE A 114 -9.44 -18.96 17.55
N GLU A 115 -10.55 -18.85 18.26
CA GLU A 115 -11.31 -17.60 18.37
C GLU A 115 -10.49 -16.48 19.03
N ALA A 116 -10.59 -15.29 18.44
CA ALA A 116 -10.04 -14.05 18.99
C ALA A 116 -10.97 -13.48 20.08
N GLU A 117 -10.40 -12.66 20.96
CA GLU A 117 -11.08 -12.03 22.08
C GLU A 117 -10.66 -10.55 22.17
N PRO A 118 -11.56 -9.63 22.56
CA PRO A 118 -11.22 -8.24 22.80
C PRO A 118 -10.42 -8.12 24.11
N VAL A 119 -9.20 -7.57 24.05
CA VAL A 119 -8.30 -7.47 25.21
C VAL A 119 -7.65 -6.08 25.25
N VAL A 120 -7.57 -5.50 26.45
CA VAL A 120 -6.97 -4.20 26.68
C VAL A 120 -5.45 -4.30 26.74
N PHE A 121 -4.74 -3.49 25.96
CA PHE A 121 -3.29 -3.39 25.89
C PHE A 121 -2.81 -1.95 26.11
N SER A 122 -1.55 -1.80 26.51
CA SER A 122 -0.93 -0.48 26.53
C SER A 122 -0.79 0.05 25.11
N MET A 123 -1.00 1.36 24.93
CA MET A 123 -0.83 1.99 23.62
C MET A 123 0.61 1.84 23.12
N ASN A 124 1.60 1.84 24.02
CA ASN A 124 3.02 1.63 23.64
C ASN A 124 3.23 0.25 23.00
N LEU A 125 2.67 -0.82 23.57
CA LEU A 125 2.73 -2.14 22.97
C LEU A 125 2.04 -2.15 21.60
N ALA A 126 0.88 -1.50 21.48
CA ALA A 126 0.18 -1.41 20.21
C ALA A 126 1.04 -0.70 19.14
N MET A 127 1.68 0.42 19.47
CA MET A 127 2.60 1.11 18.56
C MET A 127 3.74 0.20 18.11
N ASP A 128 4.37 -0.54 19.02
CA ASP A 128 5.48 -1.45 18.72
C ASP A 128 5.02 -2.59 17.79
N VAL A 129 3.88 -3.23 18.09
CA VAL A 129 3.34 -4.39 17.34
C VAL A 129 2.80 -3.99 15.96
N PHE A 130 2.60 -2.70 15.68
CA PHE A 130 2.16 -2.20 14.39
C PHE A 130 3.23 -1.35 13.67
N ALA A 131 4.44 -1.22 14.22
CA ALA A 131 5.49 -0.32 13.71
C ALA A 131 5.86 -0.53 12.23
N LEU A 132 5.80 -1.77 11.69
CA LEU A 132 6.15 -2.02 10.28
C LEU A 132 5.11 -1.52 9.27
N TYR A 133 3.90 -1.13 9.70
CA TYR A 133 2.97 -0.43 8.83
C TYR A 133 3.46 1.01 8.51
N GLY A 134 4.43 1.53 9.27
CA GLY A 134 5.00 2.87 9.10
C GLY A 134 4.29 3.92 9.95
N GLU A 135 5.02 4.99 10.30
CA GLU A 135 4.57 6.00 11.28
C GLU A 135 3.21 6.64 10.93
N GLY A 136 2.92 6.83 9.64
CA GLY A 136 1.65 7.40 9.16
C GLY A 136 0.44 6.46 9.23
N TYR A 137 0.64 5.14 9.31
CA TYR A 137 -0.45 4.15 9.21
C TYR A 137 -0.70 3.36 10.49
N VAL A 138 0.25 3.35 11.43
CA VAL A 138 0.13 2.62 12.70
C VAL A 138 -1.18 2.97 13.43
N ILE A 139 -1.51 4.26 13.51
CA ILE A 139 -2.68 4.75 14.25
C ILE A 139 -4.00 4.27 13.64
N PRO A 140 -4.24 4.42 12.32
CA PRO A 140 -5.41 3.84 11.66
C PRO A 140 -5.60 2.33 11.93
N TYR A 141 -4.54 1.52 11.86
CA TYR A 141 -4.66 0.07 12.11
C TYR A 141 -5.06 -0.25 13.55
N ILE A 142 -4.55 0.50 14.52
CA ILE A 142 -4.88 0.31 15.93
C ILE A 142 -6.33 0.73 16.22
N LEU A 143 -6.75 1.87 15.67
CA LEU A 143 -8.05 2.45 16.00
C LEU A 143 -9.21 1.81 15.23
N ASN A 144 -8.96 1.29 14.03
CA ASN A 144 -9.95 0.59 13.22
C ASN A 144 -10.00 -0.93 13.50
N ASP A 145 -9.26 -1.43 14.50
CA ASP A 145 -9.39 -2.81 14.96
C ASP A 145 -10.85 -3.10 15.35
N LEU A 146 -11.39 -4.25 14.91
CA LEU A 146 -12.78 -4.66 15.14
C LEU A 146 -13.18 -4.65 16.63
N SER A 147 -12.24 -4.86 17.54
CA SER A 147 -12.47 -4.86 18.99
C SER A 147 -12.40 -3.46 19.61
N ASN A 148 -11.90 -2.45 18.88
CA ASN A 148 -11.79 -1.08 19.36
C ASN A 148 -13.05 -0.26 19.03
N THR A 149 -14.12 -0.43 19.81
CA THR A 149 -15.40 0.24 19.54
C THR A 149 -15.56 1.60 20.22
N GLU A 150 -14.66 1.98 21.12
CA GLU A 150 -14.86 3.13 22.03
C GLU A 150 -14.14 4.42 21.59
N VAL A 151 -13.13 4.32 20.72
CA VAL A 151 -12.24 5.43 20.38
C VAL A 151 -12.13 5.57 18.86
N SER A 152 -12.62 6.69 18.31
CA SER A 152 -12.45 7.03 16.88
C SER A 152 -11.28 7.98 16.66
N ILE A 153 -10.70 7.99 15.45
CA ILE A 153 -9.58 8.86 15.07
C ILE A 153 -9.95 10.34 15.30
N ALA A 154 -11.12 10.76 14.82
CA ALA A 154 -11.63 12.12 14.99
C ALA A 154 -11.78 12.57 16.46
N SER A 155 -11.95 11.62 17.39
CA SER A 155 -12.10 11.93 18.81
C SER A 155 -10.79 12.29 19.53
N LEU A 156 -9.64 11.96 18.93
CA LEU A 156 -8.36 11.98 19.64
C LEU A 156 -7.77 13.36 19.90
N LYS A 157 -8.19 14.43 19.19
CA LYS A 157 -7.75 15.83 19.42
C LYS A 157 -6.29 15.96 19.88
N TYR A 158 -5.36 15.25 19.24
CA TYR A 158 -3.92 15.23 19.51
C TYR A 158 -3.42 14.54 20.80
N ASN A 159 -4.28 13.80 21.53
CA ASN A 159 -3.86 13.00 22.68
C ASN A 159 -4.15 11.51 22.45
N MET A 160 -3.09 10.70 22.42
CA MET A 160 -3.23 9.25 22.34
C MET A 160 -3.72 8.69 23.67
N PRO A 161 -4.65 7.70 23.65
CA PRO A 161 -5.07 7.02 24.87
C PRO A 161 -3.89 6.24 25.46
N SER A 162 -3.90 6.02 26.78
CA SER A 162 -2.87 5.21 27.43
C SER A 162 -3.07 3.70 27.20
N GLU A 163 -4.31 3.30 26.97
CA GLU A 163 -4.72 1.91 26.72
C GLU A 163 -5.69 1.85 25.54
N VAL A 164 -5.70 0.70 24.86
CA VAL A 164 -6.58 0.43 23.72
C VAL A 164 -7.07 -1.03 23.78
N THR A 165 -8.30 -1.27 23.35
CA THR A 165 -8.86 -2.63 23.22
C THR A 165 -8.58 -3.16 21.83
N LEU A 166 -7.87 -4.28 21.73
CA LEU A 166 -7.47 -4.88 20.45
C LEU A 166 -7.94 -6.33 20.35
N THR A 167 -8.07 -6.80 19.11
CA THR A 167 -8.37 -8.20 18.80
C THR A 167 -7.13 -9.05 19.08
N ALA A 168 -7.27 -10.01 19.99
CA ALA A 168 -6.13 -10.81 20.45
C ALA A 168 -6.47 -12.30 20.65
N TRP A 169 -5.44 -13.15 20.57
CA TRP A 169 -5.59 -14.60 20.68
C TRP A 169 -4.99 -15.14 21.97
N SER A 170 -5.69 -16.05 22.63
CA SER A 170 -5.20 -16.65 23.87
C SER A 170 -3.95 -17.51 23.64
N LEU A 171 -2.85 -17.16 24.29
CA LEU A 171 -1.61 -17.95 24.28
C LEU A 171 -1.82 -19.36 24.84
N LYS A 172 -2.76 -19.53 25.78
CA LYS A 172 -3.12 -20.84 26.33
C LYS A 172 -3.78 -21.73 25.27
N LYS A 173 -4.68 -21.16 24.45
CA LYS A 173 -5.32 -21.90 23.34
C LYS A 173 -4.29 -22.23 22.25
N LEU A 174 -3.46 -21.26 21.87
CA LEU A 174 -2.36 -21.43 20.91
C LEU A 174 -1.36 -22.51 21.34
N ALA A 175 -1.09 -22.62 22.65
CA ALA A 175 -0.21 -23.63 23.22
C ALA A 175 -0.89 -24.99 23.49
N GLY A 176 -2.12 -25.22 23.02
CA GLY A 176 -2.85 -26.48 23.26
C GLY A 176 -3.10 -26.76 24.74
N GLY A 177 -3.32 -25.72 25.54
CA GLY A 177 -3.55 -25.79 26.98
C GLY A 177 -2.28 -25.87 27.85
N LYS A 178 -1.09 -25.98 27.24
CA LYS A 178 0.19 -25.93 27.95
C LYS A 178 0.52 -24.50 28.38
N LYS A 179 1.37 -24.37 29.39
CA LYS A 179 1.84 -23.06 29.87
C LYS A 179 2.83 -22.47 28.87
N PHE A 180 2.53 -21.26 28.41
CA PHE A 180 3.41 -20.44 27.59
C PHE A 180 4.29 -19.57 28.49
N HIS A 181 5.59 -19.49 28.20
CA HIS A 181 6.56 -18.70 28.95
C HIS A 181 7.19 -17.63 28.06
N TYR A 182 7.68 -16.56 28.70
CA TYR A 182 8.42 -15.54 27.97
C TYR A 182 9.73 -16.13 27.43
N GLY A 183 9.96 -15.98 26.13
CA GLY A 183 11.03 -16.65 25.40
C GLY A 183 10.54 -17.78 24.48
N ASP A 184 9.36 -18.34 24.74
CA ASP A 184 8.69 -19.25 23.81
C ASP A 184 8.28 -18.48 22.55
N ARG A 185 8.22 -19.17 21.41
CA ARG A 185 7.89 -18.58 20.11
C ARG A 185 6.62 -19.19 19.54
N LEU A 186 5.91 -18.40 18.75
CA LEU A 186 4.85 -18.89 17.87
C LEU A 186 5.46 -19.16 16.51
N LEU A 187 5.39 -20.41 16.06
CA LEU A 187 5.72 -20.82 14.70
C LEU A 187 4.43 -20.88 13.90
N CYS A 188 4.40 -20.09 12.85
CA CYS A 188 3.27 -19.89 11.98
C CYS A 188 3.55 -20.52 10.61
N LYS A 189 2.49 -21.03 9.98
CA LYS A 189 2.50 -21.53 8.62
C LYS A 189 1.23 -21.06 7.90
N VAL A 190 1.37 -20.42 6.74
CA VAL A 190 0.21 -20.06 5.92
C VAL A 190 -0.37 -21.33 5.30
N VAL A 191 -1.63 -21.65 5.62
CA VAL A 191 -2.30 -22.85 5.11
C VAL A 191 -3.34 -22.53 4.04
N ASP A 192 -3.89 -21.32 4.05
CA ASP A 192 -4.81 -20.81 3.04
C ASP A 192 -4.61 -19.30 2.91
N TRP A 193 -4.01 -18.86 1.81
CA TRP A 193 -3.75 -17.44 1.56
C TRP A 193 -5.00 -16.69 1.11
N GLU A 194 -5.92 -17.35 0.40
CA GLU A 194 -7.19 -16.73 -0.07
C GLU A 194 -8.07 -16.30 1.11
N HIS A 195 -8.03 -17.07 2.21
CA HIS A 195 -8.80 -16.81 3.41
C HIS A 195 -7.96 -16.37 4.62
N ASP A 196 -6.71 -15.94 4.39
CA ASP A 196 -5.77 -15.47 5.42
C ASP A 196 -5.68 -16.37 6.65
N THR A 197 -5.64 -17.68 6.41
CA THR A 197 -5.61 -18.69 7.47
C THR A 197 -4.18 -19.13 7.77
N VAL A 198 -3.79 -18.94 9.02
CA VAL A 198 -2.46 -19.24 9.54
C VAL A 198 -2.57 -20.33 10.59
N GLN A 199 -1.88 -21.44 10.35
CA GLN A 199 -1.69 -22.48 11.35
C GLN A 199 -0.60 -22.06 12.32
N VAL A 200 -0.86 -22.23 13.63
CA VAL A 200 0.07 -21.83 14.69
C VAL A 200 0.46 -23.02 15.55
N SER A 201 1.74 -23.08 15.90
CA SER A 201 2.32 -24.03 16.84
C SER A 201 3.33 -23.31 17.76
N VAL A 202 3.73 -23.96 18.85
CA VAL A 202 4.66 -23.35 19.83
C VAL A 202 6.03 -24.00 19.75
N LEU A 203 7.06 -23.18 19.63
CA LEU A 203 8.45 -23.58 19.85
C LEU A 203 8.84 -23.18 21.27
N TYR A 204 8.93 -24.18 22.15
CA TYR A 204 9.30 -23.97 23.54
C TYR A 204 10.78 -23.63 23.65
N SER A 205 11.08 -22.59 24.41
CA SER A 205 12.45 -22.21 24.73
C SER A 205 13.16 -23.30 25.53
N GLY A 206 14.41 -23.58 25.17
CA GLY A 206 15.28 -24.49 25.91
C GLY A 206 15.73 -23.89 27.25
N SER A 207 16.39 -24.68 28.09
CA SER A 207 16.96 -24.16 29.34
C SER A 207 18.05 -23.11 29.05
N ALA A 208 18.04 -21.99 29.78
CA ALA A 208 18.89 -20.80 29.58
C ALA A 208 20.40 -21.03 29.78
N ALA A 209 20.86 -22.27 29.96
CA ALA A 209 22.24 -22.58 30.33
C ALA A 209 23.20 -22.69 29.13
N ALA A 210 22.70 -22.87 27.90
CA ALA A 210 23.53 -22.93 26.70
C ALA A 210 22.74 -22.50 25.44
N LEU A 211 23.45 -21.94 24.46
CA LEU A 211 22.91 -21.71 23.10
C LEU A 211 22.53 -23.05 22.48
N SER A 212 21.28 -23.21 22.12
CA SER A 212 20.78 -24.38 21.40
C SER A 212 21.13 -24.29 19.91
N ALA A 213 21.10 -25.41 19.20
CA ALA A 213 21.24 -25.41 17.74
C ALA A 213 20.20 -24.51 17.05
N ALA A 214 18.97 -24.46 17.59
CA ALA A 214 17.91 -23.57 17.10
C ALA A 214 18.22 -22.08 17.34
N ASP A 215 19.00 -21.73 18.37
CA ASP A 215 19.46 -20.36 18.56
C ASP A 215 20.54 -20.00 17.54
N MET A 216 21.45 -20.93 17.22
CA MET A 216 22.46 -20.73 16.18
C MET A 216 21.84 -20.53 14.79
N GLU A 217 20.84 -21.34 14.45
CA GLU A 217 20.07 -21.17 13.21
C GLU A 217 19.37 -19.80 13.14
N ARG A 218 18.90 -19.26 14.28
CA ARG A 218 18.30 -17.92 14.34
C ARG A 218 19.30 -16.79 14.14
N GLU A 219 20.50 -16.91 14.70
CA GLU A 219 21.57 -15.93 14.45
C GLU A 219 22.02 -15.92 12.97
N GLU A 220 22.08 -17.11 12.35
CA GLU A 220 22.29 -17.22 10.91
C GLU A 220 21.14 -16.60 10.11
N TRP A 221 19.89 -16.83 10.54
CA TRP A 221 18.70 -16.21 9.95
C TRP A 221 18.80 -14.67 9.97
N TYR A 222 19.17 -14.05 11.09
CA TYR A 222 19.32 -12.59 11.18
C TYR A 222 20.42 -12.07 10.24
N SER A 223 21.50 -12.83 10.07
CA SER A 223 22.58 -12.48 9.15
C SER A 223 22.13 -12.55 7.69
N ASN A 224 21.38 -13.59 7.33
CA ASN A 224 20.80 -13.76 6.00
C ASN A 224 19.73 -12.68 5.71
N PHE A 225 18.92 -12.34 6.70
CA PHE A 225 17.90 -11.30 6.61
C PHE A 225 18.53 -9.91 6.39
N GLU A 226 19.56 -9.54 7.16
CA GLU A 226 20.29 -8.27 6.98
C GLU A 226 20.92 -8.18 5.59
N LYS A 227 21.58 -9.26 5.15
CA LYS A 227 22.20 -9.31 3.82
C LYS A 227 21.16 -9.20 2.72
N GLY A 228 20.07 -9.95 2.81
CA GLY A 228 18.99 -9.93 1.83
C GLY A 228 18.36 -8.54 1.69
N LEU A 229 18.16 -7.81 2.80
CA LEU A 229 17.67 -6.43 2.76
C LEU A 229 18.66 -5.48 2.08
N LEU A 230 19.95 -5.57 2.42
CA LEU A 230 20.97 -4.72 1.81
C LEU A 230 21.10 -4.96 0.30
N ASP A 231 20.94 -6.21 -0.14
CA ASP A 231 20.91 -6.61 -1.55
C ASP A 231 19.62 -6.13 -2.24
N SER A 232 18.45 -6.24 -1.59
CA SER A 232 17.18 -5.78 -2.16
C SER A 232 17.16 -4.26 -2.36
N PHE A 233 17.74 -3.48 -1.43
CA PHE A 233 17.89 -2.04 -1.59
C PHE A 233 18.65 -1.63 -2.86
N GLN A 234 19.51 -2.48 -3.41
CA GLN A 234 20.22 -2.20 -4.66
C GLN A 234 19.40 -2.60 -5.89
N LYS A 235 18.57 -3.63 -5.77
CA LYS A 235 17.80 -4.21 -6.89
C LYS A 235 16.43 -3.57 -7.08
N THR A 236 15.65 -3.46 -6.00
CA THR A 236 14.26 -3.01 -6.00
C THR A 236 14.08 -1.64 -5.32
N GLY A 237 15.13 -1.16 -4.63
CA GLY A 237 15.10 0.15 -3.99
C GLY A 237 14.14 0.22 -2.80
N PRO A 238 13.44 1.35 -2.60
CA PRO A 238 12.54 1.54 -1.47
C PRO A 238 11.21 0.79 -1.59
N ALA A 239 10.86 0.29 -2.79
CA ALA A 239 9.55 -0.30 -3.10
C ALA A 239 8.35 0.62 -2.74
N THR A 240 7.12 0.13 -2.94
CA THR A 240 5.89 0.89 -2.65
C THR A 240 5.54 0.91 -1.16
N SER A 241 5.96 -0.08 -0.36
CA SER A 241 5.73 -0.12 1.09
C SER A 241 6.76 -1.01 1.81
N ILE A 242 6.84 -0.90 3.14
CA ILE A 242 7.67 -1.81 3.96
C ILE A 242 7.25 -3.27 3.75
N GLU A 243 5.95 -3.54 3.67
CA GLU A 243 5.46 -4.88 3.41
C GLU A 243 5.95 -5.41 2.06
N GLU A 244 5.95 -4.60 1.01
CA GLU A 244 6.49 -4.99 -0.28
C GLU A 244 8.00 -5.22 -0.25
N GLN A 245 8.76 -4.38 0.49
CA GLN A 245 10.20 -4.62 0.71
C GLN A 245 10.44 -6.00 1.34
N LEU A 246 9.64 -6.37 2.34
CA LEU A 246 9.70 -7.70 2.96
C LEU A 246 9.26 -8.78 1.99
N ALA A 247 8.24 -8.53 1.16
CA ALA A 247 7.70 -9.52 0.24
C ALA A 247 8.75 -9.93 -0.81
N PHE A 248 9.45 -8.96 -1.41
CA PHE A 248 10.58 -9.23 -2.31
C PHE A 248 11.76 -9.91 -1.60
N LEU A 249 12.07 -9.50 -0.36
CA LEU A 249 13.12 -10.14 0.44
C LEU A 249 12.85 -11.64 0.62
N PHE A 250 11.64 -11.99 1.05
CA PHE A 250 11.26 -13.38 1.26
C PHE A 250 11.15 -14.15 -0.06
N LEU A 251 10.63 -13.53 -1.14
CA LEU A 251 10.61 -14.13 -2.48
C LEU A 251 12.00 -14.59 -2.92
N GLU A 252 13.01 -13.72 -2.79
CA GLU A 252 14.37 -14.01 -3.25
C GLU A 252 15.13 -14.98 -2.33
N ASN A 253 14.78 -15.04 -1.04
CA ASN A 253 15.55 -15.75 -0.02
C ASN A 253 14.73 -16.84 0.73
N GLN A 254 13.69 -17.40 0.11
CA GLN A 254 12.76 -18.34 0.76
C GLN A 254 13.46 -19.50 1.48
N ARG A 255 14.52 -20.05 0.89
CA ARG A 255 15.23 -21.22 1.44
C ARG A 255 15.87 -20.93 2.80
N ASP A 256 16.40 -19.72 2.96
CA ASP A 256 17.16 -19.32 4.13
C ASP A 256 16.27 -18.60 5.16
N LEU A 257 15.17 -17.97 4.70
CA LEU A 257 14.30 -17.17 5.56
C LEU A 257 13.02 -17.88 6.00
N CYS A 258 12.46 -18.81 5.21
CA CYS A 258 11.20 -19.50 5.55
C CYS A 258 11.47 -20.85 6.24
N THR A 259 12.25 -20.84 7.32
CA THR A 259 12.68 -22.05 8.06
C THR A 259 11.91 -22.21 9.37
N VAL A 260 11.94 -23.41 9.95
CA VAL A 260 11.23 -23.72 11.21
C VAL A 260 11.77 -22.91 12.39
N ASN A 261 13.10 -22.71 12.44
CA ASN A 261 13.76 -21.94 13.47
C ASN A 261 14.09 -20.52 12.99
N CYS A 262 13.21 -19.88 12.21
CA CYS A 262 13.42 -18.50 11.77
C CYS A 262 13.33 -17.48 12.92
N GLY A 263 13.96 -16.33 12.74
CA GLY A 263 13.71 -15.13 13.56
C GLY A 263 12.46 -14.37 13.11
N SER A 264 12.28 -13.14 13.62
CA SER A 264 11.26 -12.20 13.13
C SER A 264 11.89 -10.86 12.72
N ALA A 265 11.18 -10.12 11.87
CA ALA A 265 11.61 -8.77 11.47
C ALA A 265 11.64 -7.80 12.67
N GLU A 266 10.67 -7.89 13.58
CA GLU A 266 10.61 -7.12 14.83
C GLU A 266 11.88 -7.32 15.68
N GLU A 267 12.26 -8.59 15.91
CA GLU A 267 13.45 -8.92 16.70
C GLU A 267 14.72 -8.48 15.98
N PHE A 268 14.80 -8.66 14.66
CA PHE A 268 15.92 -8.23 13.85
C PHE A 268 16.16 -6.71 13.98
N LEU A 269 15.11 -5.90 13.83
CA LEU A 269 15.19 -4.44 13.87
C LEU A 269 15.61 -3.90 15.24
N GLN A 270 15.33 -4.63 16.32
CA GLN A 270 15.82 -4.29 17.67
C GLN A 270 17.33 -4.53 17.85
N HIS A 271 17.95 -5.34 17.00
CA HIS A 271 19.34 -5.78 17.15
C HIS A 271 20.31 -5.19 16.12
N THR A 272 19.85 -4.97 14.89
CA THR A 272 20.70 -4.41 13.83
C THR A 272 21.13 -2.97 14.15
N LYS A 273 22.32 -2.60 13.65
CA LYS A 273 22.85 -1.24 13.66
C LYS A 273 23.01 -0.67 12.25
N LYS A 274 22.80 -1.50 11.22
CA LYS A 274 22.98 -1.12 9.81
C LYS A 274 21.69 -0.76 9.13
N ILE A 275 20.57 -1.21 9.67
CA ILE A 275 19.25 -1.03 9.10
C ILE A 275 18.36 -0.34 10.14
N GLY A 276 17.49 0.54 9.70
CA GLY A 276 16.50 1.20 10.55
C GLY A 276 15.35 1.77 9.72
N PHE A 277 14.44 2.46 10.39
CA PHE A 277 13.43 3.25 9.71
C PHE A 277 14.04 4.56 9.23
N SER A 278 13.69 4.96 8.01
CA SER A 278 14.10 6.24 7.45
C SER A 278 12.90 6.90 6.77
N PRO A 279 12.76 8.24 6.88
CA PRO A 279 11.73 8.97 6.18
C PRO A 279 11.81 8.76 4.66
N TYR A 280 10.65 8.60 4.04
CA TYR A 280 10.49 8.51 2.60
C TYR A 280 9.19 9.22 2.21
N GLY A 281 9.32 10.52 2.01
CA GLY A 281 8.19 11.44 1.89
C GLY A 281 7.37 11.51 3.17
N VAL A 282 6.06 11.27 3.07
CA VAL A 282 5.14 11.24 4.25
C VAL A 282 5.10 9.88 4.94
N GLU A 283 5.87 8.92 4.46
CA GLU A 283 5.93 7.56 4.98
C GLU A 283 7.33 7.20 5.50
N SER A 284 7.48 5.97 5.98
CA SER A 284 8.77 5.42 6.39
C SER A 284 9.11 4.20 5.53
N ARG A 285 10.40 3.93 5.35
CA ARG A 285 10.93 2.70 4.74
C ARG A 285 11.97 2.06 5.63
N ILE A 286 12.13 0.74 5.50
CA ILE A 286 13.31 0.05 6.03
C ILE A 286 14.48 0.42 5.12
N TRP A 287 15.53 1.01 5.68
CA TRP A 287 16.70 1.47 4.92
C TRP A 287 18.00 1.39 5.72
N ARG A 288 19.11 1.77 5.08
CA ARG A 288 20.42 1.89 5.74
C ARG A 288 20.38 2.94 6.83
N ALA A 289 20.77 2.56 8.03
CA ALA A 289 20.70 3.41 9.22
C ALA A 289 21.53 4.70 9.02
N GLY A 290 20.88 5.85 9.19
CA GLY A 290 21.50 7.17 9.05
C GLY A 290 21.64 7.67 7.61
N GLU A 291 21.11 6.94 6.62
CA GLU A 291 21.06 7.38 5.23
C GLU A 291 19.64 7.83 4.84
N ASN A 292 19.55 8.82 3.96
CA ASN A 292 18.27 9.19 3.36
C ASN A 292 17.90 8.17 2.27
N VAL A 293 16.62 7.89 2.15
CA VAL A 293 16.07 7.03 1.10
C VAL A 293 15.96 7.86 -0.19
N PRO A 294 16.67 7.50 -1.27
CA PRO A 294 16.57 8.24 -2.53
C PRO A 294 15.35 7.76 -3.33
N TYR A 295 14.72 8.68 -4.07
CA TYR A 295 13.66 8.33 -5.02
C TYR A 295 14.24 7.66 -6.26
N ILE A 296 15.31 8.24 -6.81
CA ILE A 296 16.05 7.71 -7.96
C ILE A 296 17.32 7.00 -7.50
N GLY A 297 17.50 5.76 -7.94
CA GLY A 297 18.67 4.93 -7.68
C GLY A 297 18.91 3.92 -8.80
N PRO A 298 19.82 2.96 -8.61
CA PRO A 298 20.16 1.95 -9.62
C PRO A 298 18.98 1.12 -10.13
N TRP A 299 17.91 1.00 -9.34
CA TRP A 299 16.68 0.27 -9.67
C TRP A 299 15.77 0.99 -10.66
N ASN A 300 15.93 2.30 -10.85
CA ASN A 300 15.10 3.12 -11.74
C ASN A 300 15.92 4.21 -12.45
N GLU A 301 17.22 4.00 -12.67
CA GLU A 301 18.11 5.02 -13.26
C GLU A 301 17.76 5.36 -14.72
N ASP A 302 17.21 4.38 -15.45
CA ASP A 302 16.71 4.55 -16.82
C ASP A 302 15.28 5.10 -16.89
N PHE A 303 14.64 5.32 -15.73
CA PHE A 303 13.28 5.82 -15.66
C PHE A 303 13.24 7.28 -16.09
N SER A 304 12.74 7.53 -17.30
CA SER A 304 12.56 8.86 -17.81
C SER A 304 11.37 9.53 -17.13
N ALA A 305 11.35 10.86 -17.13
CA ALA A 305 10.16 11.60 -16.69
C ALA A 305 8.92 11.24 -17.53
N ASP A 306 9.11 10.83 -18.79
CA ASP A 306 8.06 10.29 -19.67
C ASP A 306 7.50 8.94 -19.18
N ALA A 307 8.31 8.09 -18.55
CA ALA A 307 7.86 6.80 -17.98
C ALA A 307 7.01 7.00 -16.73
N LEU A 308 7.40 7.94 -15.87
CA LEU A 308 6.59 8.38 -14.72
C LEU A 308 5.23 8.90 -15.17
N PHE A 309 5.20 9.61 -16.30
CA PHE A 309 3.97 10.03 -16.95
C PHE A 309 3.16 8.86 -17.48
N SER A 310 3.76 7.94 -18.23
CA SER A 310 3.07 6.77 -18.79
C SER A 310 2.37 5.92 -17.72
N ASP A 311 3.01 5.72 -16.58
CA ASP A 311 2.44 4.95 -15.46
C ASP A 311 1.31 5.73 -14.77
N MET A 312 1.43 7.05 -14.66
CA MET A 312 0.34 7.91 -14.19
C MET A 312 -0.81 8.02 -15.20
N MET A 313 -0.56 7.84 -16.49
CA MET A 313 -1.60 7.82 -17.53
C MET A 313 -2.45 6.55 -17.49
N MET A 314 -1.94 5.46 -16.91
CA MET A 314 -2.74 4.27 -16.62
C MET A 314 -3.82 4.49 -15.55
N ILE A 315 -3.76 5.62 -14.83
CA ILE A 315 -4.57 5.95 -13.66
C ILE A 315 -5.81 6.79 -14.04
N PHE A 316 -5.98 7.17 -15.32
CA PHE A 316 -7.24 7.78 -15.80
C PHE A 316 -8.35 6.74 -15.91
N SER A 317 -8.91 6.40 -14.76
CA SER A 317 -10.01 5.47 -14.58
C SER A 317 -11.36 6.16 -14.83
N PRO A 318 -12.43 5.39 -15.13
CA PRO A 318 -13.78 5.94 -15.16
C PRO A 318 -14.17 6.69 -13.88
N GLU A 319 -13.66 6.27 -12.73
CA GLU A 319 -13.89 6.87 -11.41
C GLU A 319 -13.36 8.31 -11.38
N ILE A 320 -12.15 8.56 -11.91
CA ILE A 320 -11.61 9.92 -12.04
C ILE A 320 -12.53 10.79 -12.90
N VAL A 321 -12.89 10.32 -14.09
CA VAL A 321 -13.77 11.09 -14.99
C VAL A 321 -15.13 11.38 -14.34
N ASN A 322 -15.71 10.40 -13.65
CA ASN A 322 -16.98 10.55 -12.95
C ASN A 322 -16.89 11.60 -11.83
N CYS A 323 -15.81 11.56 -11.04
CA CYS A 323 -15.56 12.51 -9.96
C CYS A 323 -15.52 13.95 -10.47
N TYR A 324 -14.76 14.20 -11.54
CA TYR A 324 -14.70 15.51 -12.20
C TYR A 324 -16.07 15.96 -12.76
N LEU A 325 -16.79 15.05 -13.41
CA LEU A 325 -18.11 15.35 -13.97
C LEU A 325 -19.15 15.70 -12.89
N LYS A 326 -19.20 14.92 -11.80
CA LYS A 326 -20.09 15.21 -10.67
C LYS A 326 -19.69 16.51 -9.96
N ASN A 327 -18.39 16.77 -9.78
CA ASN A 327 -17.92 18.05 -9.24
C ASN A 327 -18.39 19.24 -10.12
N ARG A 328 -18.25 19.13 -11.44
CA ARG A 328 -18.75 20.15 -12.37
C ARG A 328 -20.26 20.39 -12.23
N LEU A 329 -21.07 19.33 -12.09
CA LEU A 329 -22.51 19.48 -11.89
C LEU A 329 -22.84 20.21 -10.59
N TYR A 330 -22.14 19.88 -9.50
CA TYR A 330 -22.22 20.60 -8.23
C TYR A 330 -21.86 22.08 -8.38
N GLU A 331 -20.74 22.40 -9.05
CA GLU A 331 -20.30 23.79 -9.26
C GLU A 331 -21.30 24.62 -10.10
N ILE A 332 -21.94 24.01 -11.11
CA ILE A 332 -22.97 24.66 -11.94
C ILE A 332 -24.20 24.99 -11.09
N GLU A 333 -24.68 24.04 -10.29
CA GLU A 333 -25.90 24.22 -9.51
C GLU A 333 -25.70 25.16 -8.33
N HIS A 334 -24.60 24.99 -7.58
CA HIS A 334 -24.34 25.65 -6.31
C HIS A 334 -23.54 26.96 -6.45
N LEU A 335 -22.50 26.98 -7.29
CA LEU A 335 -21.60 28.13 -7.45
C LEU A 335 -21.88 28.96 -8.70
N LYS A 336 -22.81 28.52 -9.55
CA LYS A 336 -23.15 29.16 -10.84
C LYS A 336 -21.93 29.33 -11.76
N LYS A 337 -20.90 28.50 -11.58
CA LYS A 337 -19.72 28.47 -12.42
C LYS A 337 -20.06 27.72 -13.71
N GLN A 338 -19.80 28.33 -14.86
CA GLN A 338 -19.96 27.65 -16.14
C GLN A 338 -18.60 27.20 -16.64
N GLN A 339 -18.47 25.89 -16.81
CA GLN A 339 -17.30 25.24 -17.41
C GLN A 339 -17.81 24.38 -18.58
N THR A 340 -17.17 24.51 -19.73
CA THR A 340 -17.43 23.66 -20.90
C THR A 340 -16.83 22.27 -20.68
N ILE A 341 -17.33 21.26 -21.40
CA ILE A 341 -16.75 19.91 -21.34
C ILE A 341 -15.33 19.91 -21.93
N GLU A 342 -15.03 20.78 -22.89
CA GLU A 342 -13.69 20.94 -23.45
C GLU A 342 -12.69 21.49 -22.42
N GLU A 343 -13.08 22.50 -21.63
CA GLU A 343 -12.27 22.98 -20.50
C GLU A 343 -12.05 21.88 -19.45
N LEU A 344 -13.09 21.10 -19.13
CA LEU A 344 -12.97 19.95 -18.22
C LEU A 344 -12.01 18.88 -18.77
N CYS A 345 -12.04 18.61 -20.08
CA CYS A 345 -11.11 17.68 -20.71
C CYS A 345 -9.66 18.14 -20.53
N HIS A 346 -9.37 19.44 -20.65
CA HIS A 346 -8.03 19.97 -20.44
C HIS A 346 -7.58 19.96 -18.98
N GLU A 347 -8.53 20.00 -18.05
CA GLU A 347 -8.26 19.88 -16.62
C GLU A 347 -7.92 18.42 -16.24
N ILE A 348 -8.72 17.46 -16.70
CA ILE A 348 -8.47 16.03 -16.48
C ILE A 348 -7.21 15.59 -17.22
N PHE A 349 -7.04 16.01 -18.47
CA PHE A 349 -5.95 15.60 -19.35
C PHE A 349 -5.06 16.79 -19.71
N PRO A 350 -4.02 17.09 -18.91
CA PRO A 350 -3.19 18.28 -19.10
C PRO A 350 -2.48 18.24 -20.46
N PRO A 351 -2.16 19.40 -21.09
CA PRO A 351 -1.54 19.49 -22.42
C PRO A 351 -0.20 18.76 -22.59
N ALA A 352 0.44 18.42 -21.48
CA ALA A 352 1.58 17.50 -21.40
C ALA A 352 1.34 16.16 -22.09
N LEU A 353 0.09 15.72 -22.10
CA LEU A 353 -0.36 14.57 -22.87
C LEU A 353 -0.33 14.92 -24.34
N LYS A 354 0.70 14.41 -25.03
CA LYS A 354 0.82 14.50 -26.48
C LYS A 354 -0.28 13.67 -27.15
N MET A 355 -1.48 14.24 -27.23
CA MET A 355 -2.62 13.67 -27.95
C MET A 355 -2.76 14.35 -29.31
N SER A 356 -3.08 13.58 -30.33
CA SER A 356 -3.50 14.13 -31.62
C SER A 356 -4.88 14.79 -31.49
N ALA A 357 -5.17 15.74 -32.38
CA ALA A 357 -6.49 16.38 -32.42
C ALA A 357 -7.64 15.38 -32.64
N ALA A 358 -7.39 14.26 -33.33
CA ALA A 358 -8.38 13.21 -33.54
C ALA A 358 -8.66 12.42 -32.25
N GLU A 359 -7.63 12.07 -31.49
CA GLU A 359 -7.76 11.40 -30.19
C GLU A 359 -8.46 12.29 -29.18
N PHE A 360 -8.09 13.58 -29.11
CA PHE A 360 -8.75 14.54 -28.22
C PHE A 360 -10.23 14.69 -28.55
N LYS A 361 -10.60 14.74 -29.84
CA LYS A 361 -12.00 14.78 -30.25
C LYS A 361 -12.78 13.53 -29.86
N LEU A 362 -12.16 12.35 -29.93
CA LEU A 362 -12.78 11.09 -29.50
C LEU A 362 -12.98 11.06 -27.99
N LEU A 363 -11.98 11.51 -27.23
CA LEU A 363 -12.04 11.65 -25.78
C LEU A 363 -13.17 12.60 -25.38
N LEU A 364 -13.21 13.79 -25.96
CA LEU A 364 -14.27 14.78 -25.74
C LEU A 364 -15.66 14.17 -25.92
N LEU A 365 -15.88 13.48 -27.05
CA LEU A 365 -17.17 12.83 -27.35
C LEU A 365 -17.54 11.75 -26.30
N ASN A 366 -16.55 11.04 -25.75
CA ASN A 366 -16.80 10.04 -24.71
C ASN A 366 -17.15 10.69 -23.38
N ILE A 367 -16.47 11.76 -23.00
CA ILE A 367 -16.77 12.51 -21.76
C ILE A 367 -18.13 13.19 -21.86
N GLU A 368 -18.50 13.74 -23.02
CA GLU A 368 -19.86 14.29 -23.25
C GLU A 368 -20.94 13.23 -23.03
N LYS A 369 -20.76 12.02 -23.57
CA LYS A 369 -21.70 10.90 -23.33
C LYS A 369 -21.77 10.51 -21.86
N CYS A 370 -20.64 10.45 -21.16
CA CYS A 370 -20.61 10.18 -19.72
C CYS A 370 -21.33 11.28 -18.94
N ASN A 371 -21.09 12.55 -19.28
CA ASN A 371 -21.77 13.69 -18.68
C ASN A 371 -23.29 13.58 -18.84
N ASP A 372 -23.78 13.25 -20.03
CA ASP A 372 -25.22 13.10 -20.29
C ASP A 372 -25.86 11.99 -19.44
N ILE A 373 -25.15 10.89 -19.22
CA ILE A 373 -25.61 9.78 -18.37
C ILE A 373 -25.64 10.23 -16.90
N ILE A 374 -24.53 10.76 -16.39
CA ILE A 374 -24.42 11.16 -14.98
C ILE A 374 -25.41 12.27 -14.65
N SER A 375 -25.58 13.26 -15.54
CA SER A 375 -26.50 14.39 -15.34
C SER A 375 -27.95 13.94 -15.16
N GLN A 376 -28.35 12.80 -15.73
CA GLN A 376 -29.72 12.27 -15.56
C GLN A 376 -29.95 11.66 -14.18
N THR A 377 -28.89 11.14 -13.56
CA THR A 377 -28.96 10.43 -12.27
C THR A 377 -28.43 11.27 -11.10
N TYR A 378 -27.82 12.42 -11.38
CA TYR A 378 -27.22 13.30 -10.39
C TYR A 378 -28.28 13.86 -9.43
N ASN A 379 -27.99 13.77 -8.13
CA ASN A 379 -28.88 14.24 -7.07
C ASN A 379 -28.11 15.07 -6.05
N GLN A 380 -28.21 16.40 -6.17
CA GLN A 380 -27.56 17.35 -5.24
C GLN A 380 -27.87 17.10 -3.75
N PHE A 381 -29.06 16.59 -3.42
CA PHE A 381 -29.43 16.36 -2.02
C PHE A 381 -28.76 15.13 -1.44
N ALA A 382 -28.49 14.11 -2.27
CA ALA A 382 -27.76 12.93 -1.86
C ALA A 382 -26.26 13.23 -1.66
N GLU A 383 -25.74 14.25 -2.35
CA GLU A 383 -24.31 14.57 -2.33
C GLU A 383 -23.93 15.72 -1.39
N TYR A 384 -24.86 16.28 -0.61
CA TYR A 384 -24.62 17.49 0.19
C TYR A 384 -23.37 17.41 1.10
N ASN A 385 -23.10 16.25 1.70
CA ASN A 385 -21.93 16.06 2.56
C ASN A 385 -20.64 15.73 1.79
N ILE A 386 -20.76 15.06 0.63
CA ILE A 386 -19.62 14.56 -0.14
C ILE A 386 -19.11 15.61 -1.13
N ALA A 387 -20.02 16.39 -1.74
CA ALA A 387 -19.68 17.34 -2.80
C ALA A 387 -18.63 18.39 -2.40
N PRO A 388 -18.67 19.01 -1.19
CA PRO A 388 -17.62 19.93 -0.76
C PRO A 388 -16.25 19.26 -0.65
N VAL A 389 -16.21 18.01 -0.16
CA VAL A 389 -14.98 17.23 -0.07
C VAL A 389 -14.47 16.89 -1.46
N ARG A 390 -15.37 16.47 -2.37
CA ARG A 390 -15.05 16.19 -3.76
C ARG A 390 -14.39 17.37 -4.44
N SER A 391 -14.93 18.58 -4.28
CA SER A 391 -14.35 19.79 -4.87
C SER A 391 -12.90 20.00 -4.43
N ARG A 392 -12.61 19.85 -3.14
CA ARG A 392 -11.25 19.97 -2.60
C ARG A 392 -10.32 18.87 -3.13
N VAL A 393 -10.77 17.62 -3.15
CA VAL A 393 -9.98 16.48 -3.67
C VAL A 393 -9.65 16.69 -5.15
N VAL A 394 -10.62 17.11 -5.95
CA VAL A 394 -10.42 17.42 -7.39
C VAL A 394 -9.43 18.57 -7.56
N GLU A 395 -9.55 19.64 -6.78
CA GLU A 395 -8.64 20.79 -6.85
C GLU A 395 -7.19 20.40 -6.51
N LEU A 396 -7.00 19.62 -5.43
CA LEU A 396 -5.71 19.11 -5.03
C LEU A 396 -5.14 18.16 -6.10
N PHE A 397 -5.94 17.20 -6.58
CA PHE A 397 -5.52 16.24 -7.61
C PHE A 397 -5.12 16.95 -8.91
N SER A 398 -5.92 17.92 -9.38
CA SER A 398 -5.59 18.78 -10.53
C SER A 398 -4.26 19.52 -10.33
N SER A 399 -4.03 20.06 -9.12
CA SER A 399 -2.81 20.82 -8.79
C SER A 399 -1.56 19.94 -8.78
N ILE A 400 -1.66 18.75 -8.20
CA ILE A 400 -0.60 17.73 -8.20
C ILE A 400 -0.27 17.30 -9.62
N LEU A 401 -1.30 16.94 -10.40
CA LEU A 401 -1.16 16.50 -11.79
C LEU A 401 -0.51 17.59 -12.66
N SER A 402 -0.88 18.86 -12.47
CA SER A 402 -0.28 20.00 -13.16
C SER A 402 1.22 20.15 -12.86
N LEU A 403 1.62 20.03 -11.58
CA LEU A 403 3.03 20.11 -11.19
C LEU A 403 3.84 18.93 -11.71
N LEU A 404 3.31 17.71 -11.58
CA LEU A 404 3.91 16.52 -12.20
C LEU A 404 4.12 16.75 -13.69
N SER A 405 3.11 17.29 -14.37
CA SER A 405 3.11 17.57 -15.82
C SER A 405 4.21 18.55 -16.20
N ALA A 406 4.41 19.60 -15.40
CA ALA A 406 5.51 20.54 -15.58
C ALA A 406 6.89 19.87 -15.41
N ILE A 407 7.03 18.97 -14.42
CA ILE A 407 8.27 18.21 -14.20
C ILE A 407 8.54 17.24 -15.35
N GLY A 408 7.52 16.47 -15.76
CA GLY A 408 7.56 15.53 -16.88
C GLY A 408 8.07 16.15 -18.17
N ASN A 409 7.55 17.33 -18.52
CA ASN A 409 7.88 18.01 -19.77
C ASN A 409 9.09 18.93 -19.71
N SER A 410 9.73 19.08 -18.54
CA SER A 410 10.89 19.95 -18.40
C SER A 410 12.12 19.45 -19.18
N GLY A 411 12.15 18.17 -19.57
CA GLY A 411 13.32 17.51 -20.17
C GLY A 411 14.50 17.36 -19.19
N LEU A 412 14.29 17.64 -17.91
CA LEU A 412 15.29 17.51 -16.85
C LEU A 412 15.32 16.08 -16.30
N LYS A 413 16.49 15.65 -15.80
CA LYS A 413 16.60 14.37 -15.10
C LYS A 413 16.00 14.49 -13.69
N LEU A 414 15.17 13.53 -13.28
CA LEU A 414 14.51 13.52 -11.96
C LEU A 414 15.50 13.58 -10.79
N LYS A 415 16.72 13.05 -10.95
CA LYS A 415 17.79 13.14 -9.95
C LYS A 415 18.26 14.57 -9.62
N ASN A 416 17.92 15.55 -10.46
CA ASN A 416 18.29 16.95 -10.25
C ASN A 416 17.29 17.69 -9.35
N PHE A 417 16.17 17.07 -9.01
CA PHE A 417 15.16 17.64 -8.13
C PHE A 417 15.39 17.19 -6.68
N PRO A 418 14.88 17.95 -5.71
CA PRO A 418 14.79 17.52 -4.31
C PRO A 418 14.05 16.18 -4.21
N GLN A 419 14.74 15.14 -3.73
CA GLN A 419 14.26 13.76 -3.85
C GLN A 419 13.09 13.46 -2.91
N GLN A 420 13.07 14.04 -1.71
CA GLN A 420 11.98 13.80 -0.75
C GLN A 420 10.69 14.45 -1.23
N GLU A 421 10.77 15.67 -1.74
CA GLU A 421 9.65 16.42 -2.29
C GLU A 421 9.06 15.73 -3.52
N LEU A 422 9.90 15.12 -4.37
CA LEU A 422 9.40 14.26 -5.46
C LEU A 422 8.62 13.06 -4.93
N VAL A 423 9.12 12.38 -3.90
CA VAL A 423 8.43 11.24 -3.28
C VAL A 423 7.06 11.68 -2.75
N ILE A 424 7.04 12.77 -1.98
CA ILE A 424 5.81 13.32 -1.41
C ILE A 424 4.81 13.64 -2.52
N LEU A 425 5.25 14.27 -3.61
CA LEU A 425 4.37 14.59 -4.73
C LEU A 425 3.72 13.34 -5.34
N THR A 426 4.50 12.25 -5.50
CA THR A 426 3.96 10.99 -6.01
C THR A 426 3.04 10.28 -5.02
N GLN A 427 3.33 10.34 -3.72
CA GLN A 427 2.47 9.80 -2.67
C GLN A 427 1.15 10.57 -2.61
N LEU A 428 1.19 11.91 -2.62
CA LEU A 428 0.00 12.76 -2.66
C LEU A 428 -0.88 12.43 -3.87
N PHE A 429 -0.27 12.20 -5.05
CA PHE A 429 -1.00 11.76 -6.24
C PHE A 429 -1.73 10.43 -6.00
N SER A 430 -1.03 9.41 -5.50
CA SER A 430 -1.62 8.10 -5.19
C SER A 430 -2.71 8.17 -4.11
N HIS A 431 -2.54 9.01 -3.09
CA HIS A 431 -3.54 9.20 -2.03
C HIS A 431 -4.79 9.90 -2.53
N ALA A 432 -4.64 11.01 -3.27
CA ALA A 432 -5.77 11.72 -3.85
C ALA A 432 -6.53 10.83 -4.83
N TYR A 433 -5.82 10.02 -5.63
CA TYR A 433 -6.44 9.03 -6.50
C TYR A 433 -7.29 8.00 -5.73
N ARG A 434 -6.75 7.41 -4.65
CA ARG A 434 -7.49 6.44 -3.81
C ARG A 434 -8.74 7.05 -3.18
N ILE A 435 -8.66 8.29 -2.70
CA ILE A 435 -9.83 9.00 -2.17
C ILE A 435 -10.90 9.15 -3.25
N ILE A 436 -10.51 9.43 -4.50
CA ILE A 436 -11.45 9.51 -5.62
C ILE A 436 -12.09 8.14 -5.90
N GLU A 437 -11.30 7.05 -5.94
CA GLU A 437 -11.84 5.70 -6.12
C GLU A 437 -12.85 5.33 -5.02
N GLU A 438 -12.52 5.58 -3.76
CA GLU A 438 -13.39 5.27 -2.62
C GLU A 438 -14.67 6.13 -2.63
N MET A 439 -14.56 7.40 -3.01
CA MET A 439 -15.71 8.31 -3.10
C MET A 439 -16.66 7.94 -4.24
N GLU A 440 -16.14 7.36 -5.32
CA GLU A 440 -16.92 6.97 -6.49
C GLU A 440 -17.39 5.51 -6.44
N ASP A 441 -16.97 4.74 -5.43
CA ASP A 441 -17.45 3.39 -5.20
C ASP A 441 -18.92 3.39 -4.73
N VAL A 442 -19.77 2.85 -5.58
CA VAL A 442 -21.22 2.78 -5.40
C VAL A 442 -21.61 1.94 -4.17
N TYR A 443 -20.77 1.02 -3.72
CA TYR A 443 -21.06 0.13 -2.60
C TYR A 443 -20.69 0.74 -1.24
N SER A 444 -19.69 1.60 -1.19
CA SER A 444 -19.21 2.25 0.03
C SER A 444 -19.74 3.68 0.21
N ALA A 445 -20.37 4.28 -0.81
CA ALA A 445 -20.83 5.67 -0.80
C ALA A 445 -21.61 6.10 0.45
N ASP A 446 -22.50 5.24 0.97
CA ASP A 446 -23.30 5.53 2.18
C ASP A 446 -22.47 5.53 3.48
N HIS A 447 -21.29 4.91 3.46
CA HIS A 447 -20.37 4.77 4.59
C HIS A 447 -19.07 5.55 4.38
N PHE A 448 -19.00 6.40 3.36
CA PHE A 448 -17.81 7.18 3.07
C PHE A 448 -17.45 8.07 4.29
N PRO A 449 -16.23 7.94 4.85
CA PRO A 449 -15.87 8.59 6.11
C PRO A 449 -15.50 10.07 5.89
N VAL A 450 -16.52 10.90 5.62
CA VAL A 450 -16.39 12.31 5.25
C VAL A 450 -15.48 13.08 6.21
N ASP A 451 -15.65 12.93 7.53
CA ASP A 451 -14.89 13.69 8.52
C ASP A 451 -13.41 13.30 8.56
N ASP A 452 -13.11 12.00 8.48
CA ASP A 452 -11.73 11.50 8.48
C ASP A 452 -11.00 11.90 7.19
N VAL A 453 -11.69 11.81 6.05
CA VAL A 453 -11.15 12.26 4.75
C VAL A 453 -10.92 13.77 4.76
N CYS A 454 -11.82 14.57 5.32
CA CYS A 454 -11.62 16.02 5.45
C CYS A 454 -10.35 16.35 6.22
N LEU A 455 -10.12 15.70 7.37
CA LEU A 455 -8.92 15.90 8.19
C LEU A 455 -7.65 15.47 7.44
N SER A 456 -7.69 14.32 6.76
CA SER A 456 -6.56 13.87 5.93
C SER A 456 -6.27 14.86 4.80
N LEU A 457 -7.31 15.40 4.17
CA LEU A 457 -7.18 16.31 3.04
C LEU A 457 -6.56 17.65 3.45
N GLU A 458 -6.90 18.18 4.63
CA GLU A 458 -6.23 19.37 5.20
C GLU A 458 -4.72 19.16 5.29
N GLY A 459 -4.27 18.03 5.86
CA GLY A 459 -2.84 17.71 5.93
C GLY A 459 -2.18 17.53 4.56
N MET A 460 -2.90 16.95 3.60
CA MET A 460 -2.40 16.76 2.22
C MET A 460 -2.26 18.08 1.46
N GLU A 461 -3.22 19.00 1.62
CA GLU A 461 -3.19 20.35 1.03
C GLU A 461 -2.01 21.16 1.59
N GLU A 462 -1.84 21.20 2.92
CA GLU A 462 -0.70 21.86 3.57
C GLU A 462 0.64 21.28 3.09
N THR A 463 0.73 19.95 3.03
CA THR A 463 1.92 19.25 2.53
C THR A 463 2.23 19.61 1.08
N PHE A 464 1.21 19.71 0.21
CA PHE A 464 1.37 20.09 -1.18
C PHE A 464 1.89 21.52 -1.34
N ASP A 465 1.37 22.46 -0.54
CA ASP A 465 1.80 23.85 -0.56
C ASP A 465 3.29 23.98 -0.17
N ASP A 466 3.72 23.25 0.86
CA ASP A 466 5.10 23.23 1.34
C ASP A 466 6.10 22.70 0.28
N ILE A 467 5.78 21.57 -0.36
CA ILE A 467 6.69 20.98 -1.36
C ILE A 467 6.58 21.66 -2.73
N GLY A 468 5.41 22.21 -3.04
CA GLY A 468 5.06 22.68 -4.37
C GLY A 468 5.91 23.89 -4.77
N GLU A 469 6.17 24.81 -3.84
CA GLU A 469 7.06 25.94 -4.08
C GLU A 469 8.49 25.46 -4.37
N THR A 470 9.02 24.55 -3.54
CA THR A 470 10.38 24.01 -3.66
C THR A 470 10.62 23.31 -5.01
N LEU A 471 9.65 22.52 -5.48
CA LEU A 471 9.73 21.85 -6.78
C LEU A 471 9.60 22.83 -7.96
N ARG A 472 8.71 23.83 -7.87
CA ARG A 472 8.58 24.87 -8.90
C ARG A 472 9.85 25.73 -9.02
N GLN A 473 10.45 26.13 -7.90
CA GLN A 473 11.74 26.83 -7.90
C GLN A 473 12.84 25.98 -8.55
N SER A 474 12.86 24.67 -8.27
CA SER A 474 13.80 23.73 -8.89
C SER A 474 13.61 23.61 -10.41
N LEU A 475 12.37 23.67 -10.90
CA LEU A 475 12.08 23.74 -12.34
C LEU A 475 12.68 24.99 -12.98
N GLU A 476 12.46 26.16 -12.37
CA GLU A 476 12.96 27.43 -12.90
C GLU A 476 14.49 27.43 -12.96
N VAL A 477 15.16 27.13 -11.83
CA VAL A 477 16.64 27.16 -11.73
C VAL A 477 17.31 26.22 -12.73
N ASN A 478 16.77 25.02 -12.90
CA ASN A 478 17.34 24.04 -13.83
C ASN A 478 17.04 24.37 -15.30
N THR A 479 15.91 25.02 -15.59
CA THR A 479 15.61 25.53 -16.93
C THR A 479 16.58 26.65 -17.32
N TYR A 480 16.90 27.57 -16.41
CA TYR A 480 17.91 28.62 -16.65
C TYR A 480 19.32 28.08 -16.86
N ARG A 481 19.73 27.00 -16.18
CA ARG A 481 21.06 26.38 -16.34
C ARG A 481 21.26 25.69 -17.69
N ASN A 482 20.17 25.29 -18.37
CA ASN A 482 20.22 24.69 -19.69
C ASN A 482 20.27 25.71 -20.84
N PHE A 483 20.12 27.01 -20.57
CA PHE A 483 20.43 28.05 -21.53
C PHE A 483 21.95 28.24 -21.63
N LYS A 484 22.60 27.50 -22.53
CA LYS A 484 23.89 27.93 -23.07
C LYS A 484 23.62 29.05 -24.07
N ILE A 485 24.15 30.24 -23.80
CA ILE A 485 24.33 31.27 -24.82
C ILE A 485 25.26 30.65 -25.87
N VAL A 486 24.73 30.48 -27.09
CA VAL A 486 25.52 30.11 -28.25
C VAL A 486 26.22 31.40 -28.70
N ASP A 487 27.51 31.51 -28.41
CA ASP A 487 28.37 32.55 -28.97
C ASP A 487 28.71 32.26 -30.44
#